data_AF-A0A833D3K7-F1
#
_entry.id   AF-A0A833D3K7-F1
#
_cell.length_a   1.000
_cell.length_b   1.000
_cell.length_c   1.000
_cell.angle_alpha   90.00
_cell.angle_beta   90.00
_cell.angle_gamma   90.00
#
_symmetry.space_group_name_H-M   'P 1'
#
loop_
_entity.id
_entity.type
_entity.pdbx_description
1 polymer ?
#
loop_
_entity_poly.entity_id
_entity_poly.type
_entity_poly.pdbx_seq_one_letter_code
_entity_poly.pdbx_strand_id
1 'polypeptide(L)' 'VRRDLIVETLAETENLKATEADVDDKVTELAGKRGQNPGQVYAALQKAGRLAELERGITEDRVFQWLFERNTIE' A
#
# COMPACT_ATOMS: atom_id res chain seq x y z
N VAL A 1 -15.60 8.34 -2.51
CA VAL A 1 -15.58 9.77 -2.17
C VAL A 1 -15.42 10.03 -0.68
N ARG A 2 -16.41 9.72 0.20
CA ARG A 2 -16.26 9.99 1.65
C ARG A 2 -15.18 9.11 2.32
N ARG A 3 -15.14 7.81 1.99
CA ARG A 3 -14.10 6.89 2.48
C ARG A 3 -12.70 7.38 2.09
N ASP A 4 -12.51 7.68 0.81
CA ASP A 4 -11.19 8.06 0.28
C ASP A 4 -10.64 9.30 0.98
N LEU A 5 -11.50 10.31 1.21
CA LEU A 5 -11.13 11.52 1.94
C LEU A 5 -10.71 11.23 3.39
N ILE A 6 -11.42 10.33 4.07
CA ILE A 6 -11.08 9.92 5.44
C ILE A 6 -9.74 9.18 5.46
N VAL A 7 -9.54 8.24 4.53
CA VAL A 7 -8.29 7.49 4.42
C VAL A 7 -7.12 8.42 4.16
N GLU A 8 -7.26 9.38 3.24
CA GLU A 8 -6.22 10.36 2.95
C GLU A 8 -5.92 11.25 4.16
N THR A 9 -6.95 11.77 4.83
CA THR A 9 -6.79 12.63 6.02
C THR A 9 -6.07 11.89 7.15
N LEU A 10 -6.45 10.64 7.42
CA LEU A 10 -5.81 9.82 8.45
C LEU A 10 -4.39 9.45 8.05
N ALA A 11 -4.15 9.10 6.79
CA ALA A 11 -2.82 8.77 6.31
C ALA A 11 -1.84 9.93 6.45
N GLU A 12 -2.30 11.16 6.24
CA GLU A 12 -1.49 12.36 6.45
C GLU A 12 -1.28 12.69 7.92
N THR A 13 -2.36 12.72 8.71
CA THR A 13 -2.31 13.16 10.11
C THR A 13 -1.49 12.20 10.98
N GLU A 14 -1.54 10.91 10.67
CA GLU A 14 -0.90 9.85 11.44
C GLU A 14 0.38 9.31 10.77
N ASN A 15 0.81 9.94 9.67
CA ASN A 15 2.01 9.57 8.91
C ASN A 15 2.02 8.09 8.45
N LEU A 16 0.89 7.64 7.89
CA LEU A 16 0.68 6.26 7.42
C LEU A 16 0.86 6.10 5.91
N LYS A 17 1.19 7.18 5.19
CA LYS A 17 1.47 7.15 3.75
C LYS A 17 2.57 6.15 3.44
N ALA A 18 2.33 5.33 2.42
CA ALA A 18 3.34 4.44 1.89
C ALA A 18 4.49 5.24 1.25
N THR A 19 5.68 4.70 1.38
CA THR A 19 6.91 5.23 0.78
C THR A 19 7.31 4.38 -0.42
N GLU A 20 8.27 4.87 -1.22
CA GLU A 20 8.84 4.09 -2.32
C GLU A 20 9.45 2.77 -1.84
N ALA A 21 10.10 2.76 -0.67
CA ALA A 21 10.63 1.54 -0.07
C ALA A 21 9.52 0.51 0.23
N ASP A 22 8.36 0.96 0.68
CA ASP A 22 7.22 0.07 0.94
C ASP A 22 6.68 -0.57 -0.34
N VAL A 23 6.69 0.20 -1.43
CA VAL A 23 6.33 -0.30 -2.77
C VAL A 23 7.34 -1.35 -3.22
N ASP A 24 8.63 -1.10 -3.06
CA ASP A 24 9.70 -2.04 -3.41
C ASP A 24 9.63 -3.35 -2.62
N ASP A 25 9.39 -3.25 -1.31
CA ASP A 25 9.19 -4.40 -0.43
C ASP A 25 7.97 -5.22 -0.88
N LYS A 26 6.87 -4.54 -1.20
CA LYS A 26 5.65 -5.21 -1.65
C LYS A 26 5.84 -5.89 -3.01
N VAL A 27 6.56 -5.25 -3.92
CA VAL A 27 6.92 -5.85 -5.22
C VAL A 27 7.80 -7.08 -5.03
N THR A 28 8.76 -7.02 -4.11
CA THR A 28 9.62 -8.16 -3.77
C THR A 28 8.81 -9.32 -3.20
N GLU A 29 7.87 -9.04 -2.29
CA GLU A 29 6.94 -10.05 -1.75
C GLU A 29 6.10 -10.71 -2.86
N LEU A 30 5.53 -9.91 -3.76
CA LEU A 30 4.70 -10.39 -4.88
C LEU A 30 5.51 -11.24 -5.86
N ALA A 31 6.75 -10.84 -6.13
CA ALA A 31 7.67 -11.57 -6.98
C ALA A 31 8.05 -12.92 -6.35
N GLY A 32 8.36 -12.93 -5.05
CA GLY A 32 8.67 -14.14 -4.28
C GLY A 32 7.52 -15.16 -4.29
N LYS A 33 6.28 -14.70 -4.12
CA LYS A 33 5.08 -15.56 -4.18
C LYS A 33 4.86 -16.23 -5.54
N ARG A 34 5.40 -15.65 -6.62
CA ARG A 34 5.22 -16.13 -8.00
C ARG A 34 6.49 -16.74 -8.59
N GLY A 35 7.59 -16.79 -7.84
CA GLY A 35 8.89 -17.22 -8.35
C GLY A 35 9.41 -16.32 -9.49
N GLN A 36 9.02 -15.05 -9.50
CA GLN A 36 9.39 -14.07 -10.54
C GLN A 36 10.54 -13.18 -10.04
N ASN A 37 11.23 -12.51 -10.98
CA ASN A 37 12.23 -11.52 -10.63
C ASN A 37 11.54 -10.20 -10.18
N PRO A 38 11.91 -9.61 -9.01
CA PRO A 38 11.31 -8.36 -8.53
C PRO A 38 11.39 -7.20 -9.51
N GLY A 39 12.52 -7.02 -10.20
CA GLY A 39 12.69 -5.96 -11.21
C GLY A 39 11.77 -6.12 -12.42
N GLN A 40 11.49 -7.36 -12.83
CA GLN A 40 10.51 -7.62 -13.90
C GLN A 40 9.09 -7.29 -13.46
N VAL A 41 8.73 -7.64 -12.21
CA VAL A 41 7.42 -7.32 -11.64
C VAL A 41 7.26 -5.81 -11.48
N TYR A 42 8.29 -5.11 -10.98
CA TYR A 42 8.33 -3.66 -10.86
C TYR A 42 8.10 -3.00 -12.23
N ALA A 43 8.90 -3.36 -13.23
CA ALA A 43 8.80 -2.79 -14.58
C ALA A 43 7.42 -3.05 -15.21
N ALA A 44 6.82 -4.22 -14.97
CA ALA A 44 5.48 -4.54 -15.44
C ALA A 44 4.41 -3.65 -14.78
N LEU A 45 4.50 -3.45 -13.45
CA LEU A 45 3.60 -2.57 -12.71
C LEU A 45 3.76 -1.10 -13.11
N GLN A 46 5.00 -0.64 -13.30
CA GLN A 46 5.31 0.71 -13.77
C GLN A 46 4.73 0.96 -15.16
N LYS A 47 4.98 0.03 -16.11
CA LYS A 47 4.44 0.12 -17.47
C LYS A 47 2.91 0.13 -17.49
N ALA A 48 2.28 -0.57 -16.55
CA ALA A 48 0.84 -0.61 -16.41
C ALA A 48 0.26 0.59 -15.62
N GLY A 49 1.10 1.50 -15.09
CA GLY A 49 0.66 2.62 -14.25
C GLY A 49 0.13 2.20 -12.88
N ARG A 50 0.43 0.98 -12.43
CA ARG A 50 -0.17 0.37 -11.23
C ARG A 50 0.66 0.55 -9.95
N LEU A 51 1.82 1.21 -10.03
CA LEU A 51 2.62 1.51 -8.83
C LEU A 51 1.87 2.45 -7.88
N ALA A 52 1.21 3.48 -8.41
CA ALA A 52 0.39 4.39 -7.60
C ALA A 52 -0.81 3.68 -6.95
N GLU A 53 -1.41 2.70 -7.63
CA GLU A 53 -2.46 1.85 -7.04
C GLU A 53 -1.91 0.99 -5.90
N LEU A 54 -0.69 0.46 -6.06
CA LEU A 54 -0.04 -0.37 -5.05
C LEU A 54 0.28 0.46 -3.79
N GLU A 55 0.88 1.64 -3.98
CA GLU A 55 1.16 2.60 -2.91
C GLU A 55 -0.11 2.99 -2.15
N ARG A 56 -1.19 3.28 -2.88
CA ARG A 56 -2.49 3.59 -2.29
C ARG A 56 -3.05 2.42 -1.49
N GLY A 57 -2.93 1.19 -2.01
CA GLY A 57 -3.36 -0.02 -1.31
C GLY A 57 -2.60 -0.23 0.00
N ILE A 58 -1.27 -0.06 -0.02
CA ILE A 58 -0.43 -0.17 1.19
C ILE A 58 -0.84 0.89 2.22
N THR A 59 -1.05 2.13 1.79
CA THR A 59 -1.48 3.23 2.66
C THR A 59 -2.84 2.92 3.29
N GLU A 60 -3.78 2.42 2.49
CA GLU A 60 -5.11 2.06 2.95
C GLU A 60 -5.07 0.92 3.98
N ASP A 61 -4.29 -0.13 3.72
CA ASP A 61 -4.10 -1.24 4.66
C ASP A 61 -3.55 -0.72 6.00
N ARG A 62 -2.58 0.20 5.99
CA ARG A 62 -2.05 0.83 7.21
C ARG A 62 -3.09 1.63 7.98
N VAL A 63 -3.91 2.41 7.28
CA VAL A 63 -5.01 3.16 7.90
C VAL A 63 -6.01 2.21 8.57
N PHE A 64 -6.38 1.13 7.90
CA PHE A 64 -7.28 0.14 8.50
C PHE A 64 -6.66 -0.56 9.70
N GLN A 65 -5.39 -0.96 9.63
CA GLN A 65 -4.68 -1.53 10.78
C GLN A 65 -4.66 -0.55 11.97
N TRP A 66 -4.31 0.71 11.72
CA TRP A 66 -4.32 1.77 12.74
C TRP A 66 -5.70 1.97 13.38
N LEU A 67 -6.77 1.87 12.58
CA LEU A 67 -8.14 1.93 13.07
C LEU A 67 -8.49 0.70 13.91
N PHE A 68 -8.11 -0.50 13.49
CA PHE A 68 -8.35 -1.74 14.24
C PHE A 68 -7.64 -1.76 15.59
N GLU A 69 -6.41 -1.26 15.67
CA GLU A 69 -5.67 -1.19 16.94
C GLU A 69 -6.31 -0.23 17.96
N ARG A 70 -7.08 0.75 17.50
CA ARG A 70 -7.72 1.78 18.34
C ARG A 70 -9.18 1.52 18.68
N ASN A 71 -9.79 0.50 18.07
CA ASN A 71 -11.18 0.16 18.28
C ASN A 71 -11.29 -1.32 18.64
N THR A 72 -11.89 -1.63 19.78
CA THR A 72 -12.28 -3.00 20.08
C THR A 72 -13.40 -3.43 19.13
N ILE A 73 -13.10 -4.43 18.29
CA ILE A 73 -14.13 -5.15 17.55
C ILE A 73 -14.56 -6.32 18.44
N GLU A 74 -15.76 -6.23 19.00
CA GLU A 74 -16.45 -7.34 19.68
C GLU A 74 -17.51 -7.95 18.77
#